data_AF-A0A259SJ64-F1
#
_entry.id   AF-A0A259SJ64-F1
#
_cell.length_a   1.000
_cell.length_b   1.000
_cell.length_c   1.000
_cell.angle_alpha   90.00
_cell.angle_beta   90.00
_cell.angle_gamma   90.00
#
_symmetry.space_group_name_H-M   'P 1'
#
loop_
_entity.id
_entity.type
_entity.pdbx_description
1 polymer ?
#
loop_
_entity_poly.entity_id
_entity_poly.type
_entity_poly.pdbx_seq_one_letter_code
_entity_poly.pdbx_strand_id
1 'polypeptide(L)' 'MGSDSDWRVMSAASEALTEFGIPHEVEVVSAHRTPEKLHRYGTEARERGLKVIIAG' A
#
# COMPACT_ATOMS: atom_id res chain seq x y z
N MET A 1 -3.39 -1.32 -2.39
CA MET A 1 -4.58 -1.18 -3.25
C MET A 1 -5.50 -2.40 -3.08
N GLY A 2 -6.78 -2.28 -3.41
CA GLY A 2 -7.76 -3.37 -3.23
C GLY A 2 -7.69 -4.49 -4.26
N SER A 3 -7.25 -4.20 -5.49
CA SER A 3 -7.06 -5.13 -6.60
C SER A 3 -5.84 -4.77 -7.45
N ASP A 4 -5.27 -5.75 -8.13
CA ASP A 4 -4.26 -5.56 -9.18
C ASP A 4 -4.69 -4.59 -10.29
N SER A 5 -5.96 -4.59 -10.67
CA SER A 5 -6.53 -3.66 -11.65
C SER A 5 -6.39 -2.18 -11.26
N ASP A 6 -6.27 -1.89 -9.97
CA ASP A 6 -6.12 -0.52 -9.45
C ASP A 6 -4.71 0.03 -9.72
N TRP A 7 -3.75 -0.84 -10.07
CA TRP A 7 -2.37 -0.45 -10.37
C TRP A 7 -2.27 0.61 -11.47
N ARG A 8 -3.17 0.56 -12.46
CA ARG A 8 -3.23 1.56 -13.54
C ARG A 8 -3.39 3.00 -13.03
N VAL A 9 -3.93 3.18 -11.82
CA VAL A 9 -4.10 4.48 -11.15
C VAL A 9 -3.03 4.66 -10.08
N MET A 10 -2.82 3.63 -9.26
CA MET A 10 -1.93 3.71 -8.10
C MET A 10 -0.44 3.77 -8.45
N SER A 11 -0.04 3.37 -9.66
CA SER A 11 1.37 3.44 -10.09
C SER A 11 1.92 4.86 -10.05
N ALA A 12 1.10 5.88 -10.31
CA ALA A 12 1.51 7.28 -10.25
C ALA A 12 2.04 7.69 -8.85
N ALA A 13 1.49 7.12 -7.78
CA ALA A 13 1.99 7.36 -6.42
C ALA A 13 3.37 6.72 -6.21
N SER A 14 3.57 5.49 -6.72
CA SER A 14 4.86 4.80 -6.64
C SER A 14 5.94 5.51 -7.46
N GLU A 15 5.60 5.98 -8.66
CA GLU A 15 6.49 6.77 -9.53
C GLU A 15 6.92 8.08 -8.84
N ALA A 16 5.98 8.84 -8.28
CA ALA A 16 6.30 10.08 -7.57
C ALA A 16 7.17 9.86 -6.33
N LEU A 17 6.90 8.81 -5.54
CA LEU A 17 7.74 8.46 -4.39
C LEU A 17 9.15 8.04 -4.82
N THR A 18 9.27 7.33 -5.96
CA THR A 18 10.57 6.96 -6.55
C THR A 18 11.35 8.20 -6.99
N GLU A 19 10.70 9.15 -7.67
CA GLU A 19 11.32 10.40 -8.11
C GLU A 19 11.89 11.22 -6.94
N PHE A 20 11.18 11.26 -5.81
CA PHE A 20 11.66 11.93 -4.60
C PHE A 20 12.64 11.09 -3.76
N GLY A 21 12.99 9.89 -4.19
CA GLY A 21 13.90 9.00 -3.46
C GLY A 21 13.34 8.51 -2.14
N ILE A 22 12.01 8.42 -2.00
CA ILE A 22 11.33 7.94 -0.80
C ILE A 22 11.13 6.42 -0.90
N PRO A 23 11.78 5.62 -0.02
CA PRO A 23 11.56 4.18 0.01
C PRO A 23 10.10 3.86 0.36
N HIS A 24 9.51 2.95 -0.41
CA HIS A 24 8.11 2.54 -0.23
C HIS A 24 7.90 1.11 -0.70
N GLU A 25 6.75 0.55 -0.34
CA GLU A 25 6.30 -0.78 -0.75
C GLU A 25 4.91 -0.70 -1.40
N VAL A 26 4.62 -1.65 -2.27
CA VAL A 26 3.33 -1.76 -2.98
C VAL A 26 2.75 -3.14 -2.71
N GLU A 27 1.49 -3.22 -2.30
CA GLU A 27 0.82 -4.48 -2.00
C GLU A 27 -0.69 -4.45 -2.34
N VAL A 28 -1.24 -5.60 -2.73
CA VAL A 28 -2.67 -5.82 -2.93
C VAL A 28 -3.31 -6.31 -1.63
N VAL A 29 -4.07 -5.44 -0.98
CA VAL A 29 -4.73 -5.66 0.31
C VAL A 29 -6.21 -5.31 0.14
N SER A 30 -7.06 -6.33 0.01
CA SER A 30 -8.48 -6.14 -0.24
C SER A 30 -9.29 -6.16 1.05
N ALA A 31 -9.95 -5.04 1.39
CA ALA A 31 -10.80 -4.95 2.58
C ALA A 31 -11.95 -5.99 2.58
N HIS A 32 -12.51 -6.29 1.40
CA HIS A 32 -13.67 -7.18 1.28
C HIS A 32 -13.29 -8.64 1.06
N ARG A 33 -12.20 -8.91 0.33
CA ARG A 33 -11.80 -10.29 -0.03
C ARG A 33 -10.80 -10.90 0.96
N THR A 34 -9.95 -10.07 1.58
CA THR A 34 -8.90 -10.50 2.50
C THR A 34 -8.83 -9.58 3.74
N PRO A 35 -9.92 -9.47 4.52
CA PRO A 35 -9.99 -8.58 5.69
C PRO A 35 -8.87 -8.86 6.70
N GLU A 36 -8.41 -10.11 6.84
CA GLU A 36 -7.41 -10.43 7.86
C GLU A 36 -6.02 -9.98 7.44
N LYS A 37 -5.76 -9.95 6.12
CA LYS A 37 -4.55 -9.33 5.56
C LYS A 37 -4.59 -7.82 5.78
N LEU A 38 -5.75 -7.18 5.60
CA LEU A 38 -5.91 -5.75 5.87
C LEU A 38 -5.63 -5.43 7.34
N HIS A 39 -6.25 -6.19 8.25
CA HIS A 39 -6.06 -6.01 9.68
C HIS A 39 -4.59 -6.12 10.05
N ARG A 40 -3.94 -7.23 9.67
CA ARG A 40 -2.52 -7.46 9.94
C ARG A 40 -1.62 -6.38 9.34
N TYR A 41 -1.84 -6.01 8.08
CA TYR A 41 -1.04 -4.97 7.42
C TYR A 41 -1.12 -3.64 8.17
N GLY A 42 -2.33 -3.25 8.62
CA GLY A 42 -2.55 -2.02 9.36
C GLY A 42 -1.97 -2.03 10.78
N THR A 43 -2.15 -3.13 11.52
CA THR A 43 -1.68 -3.23 12.90
C THR A 43 -0.16 -3.32 13.02
N GLU A 44 0.50 -4.04 12.10
CA GLU A 44 1.97 -4.22 12.10
C GLU A 44 2.71 -3.08 11.39
N ALA A 45 2.03 -2.20 10.64
CA ALA A 45 2.65 -1.16 9.81
C ALA A 45 3.68 -0.31 10.57
N ARG A 46 3.30 0.17 11.76
CA ARG A 46 4.16 1.04 12.57
C ARG A 46 5.42 0.31 13.07
N GLU A 47 5.27 -0.94 13.49
CA GLU A 47 6.37 -1.78 13.97
C GLU A 47 7.36 -2.10 12.85
N ARG A 48 6.85 -2.28 11.63
CA ARG A 48 7.65 -2.43 10.39
C ARG A 48 8.32 -1.12 9.93
N GLY A 49 8.09 0.00 10.62
CA GLY A 49 8.69 1.29 10.33
C GLY A 49 7.95 2.15 9.31
N LEU A 50 6.78 1.71 8.82
CA LEU A 50 5.97 2.51 7.90
C LEU A 50 5.47 3.79 8.59
N LYS A 51 5.54 4.91 7.88
CA LYS A 51 5.16 6.24 8.40
C LYS A 51 3.85 6.76 7.82
N VAL A 52 3.54 6.36 6.58
CA VAL A 52 2.36 6.78 5.82
C VAL A 52 1.82 5.58 5.05
N ILE A 53 0.50 5.47 4.92
CA ILE A 53 -0.17 4.48 4.07
C ILE A 53 -0.98 5.24 3.03
N ILE A 54 -0.78 4.89 1.76
CA ILE A 54 -1.63 5.34 0.64
C ILE A 54 -2.51 4.15 0.25
N ALA A 55 -3.83 4.28 0.47
CA ALA A 55 -4.80 3.22 0.19
C ALA A 55 -5.78 3.66 -0.90
N GLY A 56 -5.91 2.84 -1.94
CA GLY A 56 -6.81 2.99 -3.08
C GLY A 56 -7.51 1.68 -3.41
#